data_AF-A0A7S3LE38-F1
#
_entry.id   AF-A0A7S3LE38-F1
#
_cell.length_a   1.000
_cell.length_b   1.000
_cell.length_c   1.000
_cell.angle_alpha   90.00
_cell.angle_beta   90.00
_cell.angle_gamma   90.00
#
_symmetry.space_group_name_H-M   'P 1'
#
loop_
_entity.id
_entity.type
_entity.pdbx_description
1 polymer ?
#
loop_
_entity_poly.entity_id
_entity_poly.type
_entity_poly.pdbx_seq_one_letter_code
_entity_poly.pdbx_strand_id
1 'polypeptide(L)'
;MTLAGIAAKEERSRRFLGRLMAMVIPGVPELFAKLVVLTSKVQGLSQQDYPASNIFVTFETEADQRRVLEALSVGSLQASRQKKEAVKNPAHLFRGERVLLVSEPDE
;
A
#
# COMPACT_ATOMS: atom_id res chain seq x y z
N MET A 1 -16.11 -13.21 -18.51
CA MET A 1 -16.61 -12.06 -17.72
C MET A 1 -15.71 -11.91 -16.50
N THR A 2 -15.09 -10.75 -16.31
CA THR A 2 -14.19 -10.50 -15.16
C THR A 2 -14.98 -9.95 -13.97
N LEU A 3 -14.50 -10.19 -12.75
CA LEU A 3 -15.08 -9.65 -11.51
C LEU A 3 -15.22 -8.12 -11.56
N ALA A 4 -14.28 -7.45 -12.21
CA ALA A 4 -14.32 -6.00 -12.45
C ALA A 4 -15.55 -5.55 -13.25
N GLY A 5 -15.99 -6.35 -14.23
CA GLY A 5 -17.19 -6.04 -15.03
C GLY A 5 -18.49 -6.21 -14.25
N ILE A 6 -18.56 -7.19 -13.35
CA ILE A 6 -19.72 -7.42 -12.48
C ILE A 6 -19.80 -6.34 -11.40
N ALA A 7 -18.67 -6.00 -10.77
CA ALA A 7 -18.57 -4.91 -9.80
C ALA A 7 -18.94 -3.54 -10.42
N ALA A 8 -18.42 -3.23 -11.61
CA ALA A 8 -18.75 -2.00 -12.32
C ALA A 8 -20.25 -1.91 -12.68
N LYS A 9 -20.89 -3.04 -13.01
CA LYS A 9 -22.33 -3.10 -13.33
C LYS A 9 -23.20 -2.91 -12.08
N GLU A 10 -22.84 -3.51 -10.95
CA GLU A 10 -23.52 -3.29 -9.67
C GLU A 10 -23.36 -1.85 -9.17
N GLU A 11 -22.14 -1.28 -9.25
CA GLU A 11 -21.87 0.09 -8.81
C GLU A 11 -22.63 1.13 -9.65
N ARG A 12 -22.80 0.87 -10.95
CA ARG A 12 -23.64 1.69 -11.84
C ARG A 12 -25.12 1.63 -11.48
N SER A 13 -25.62 0.46 -11.09
CA SER A 13 -27.01 0.26 -10.65
C SER A 13 -27.30 0.99 -9.33
N ARG A 14 -26.40 0.87 -8.34
CA ARG A 14 -26.49 1.59 -7.06
C ARG A 14 -26.43 3.12 -7.23
N ARG A 15 -25.67 3.60 -8.23
CA ARG A 15 -25.54 5.03 -8.54
C ARG A 15 -26.84 5.69 -8.99
N PHE A 16 -27.74 5.02 -9.71
CA PHE A 16 -28.89 5.72 -10.32
C PHE A 16 -30.07 5.87 -9.35
N LEU A 17 -30.54 4.77 -8.77
CA LEU A 17 -31.63 4.77 -7.77
C LEU A 17 -31.21 5.42 -6.45
N GLY A 18 -29.97 5.18 -6.01
CA GLY A 18 -29.43 5.75 -4.77
C GLY A 18 -29.26 7.27 -4.85
N ARG A 19 -28.84 7.82 -5.99
CA ARG A 19 -28.73 9.29 -6.18
C ARG A 19 -30.08 9.99 -6.16
N LEU A 20 -31.11 9.36 -6.72
CA LEU A 20 -32.44 9.95 -6.78
C LEU A 20 -33.10 9.97 -5.40
N MET A 21 -33.01 8.87 -4.65
CA MET A 21 -33.54 8.79 -3.28
C MET A 21 -32.74 9.64 -2.29
N ALA A 22 -31.41 9.75 -2.48
CA ALA A 22 -30.56 10.58 -1.64
C ALA A 22 -30.83 12.09 -1.75
N MET A 23 -31.45 12.57 -2.82
CA MET A 23 -31.79 14.00 -2.98
C MET A 23 -33.09 14.41 -2.27
N VAL A 24 -33.93 13.45 -1.88
CA VAL A 24 -35.30 13.71 -1.38
C VAL A 24 -35.40 13.61 0.14
N ILE A 25 -34.47 12.90 0.79
CA ILE A 25 -34.49 12.68 2.24
C ILE A 25 -33.57 13.70 2.93
N PRO A 26 -34.05 14.57 3.83
CA PRO A 26 -33.22 15.57 4.51
C PRO A 26 -32.04 14.91 5.26
N GLY A 27 -30.85 15.51 5.16
CA GLY A 27 -29.58 14.99 5.70
C GLY A 27 -28.83 13.99 4.80
N VAL A 28 -29.51 13.30 3.88
CA VAL A 28 -28.89 12.35 2.94
C VAL A 28 -28.11 13.04 1.80
N PRO A 29 -28.54 14.19 1.22
CA PRO A 29 -27.76 14.88 0.18
C PRO A 29 -26.40 15.33 0.69
N GLU A 30 -26.33 15.78 1.94
CA GLU A 30 -25.11 16.25 2.59
C GLU A 30 -24.12 15.10 2.83
N LEU A 31 -24.61 13.95 3.30
CA LEU A 31 -23.81 12.74 3.45
C LEU A 31 -23.34 12.19 2.11
N PHE A 32 -24.20 12.22 1.09
CA PHE A 32 -23.84 11.80 -0.26
C PHE A 32 -22.79 12.72 -0.89
N ALA A 33 -22.91 14.04 -0.71
CA ALA A 33 -21.90 14.99 -1.17
C ALA A 33 -20.54 14.75 -0.48
N LYS A 34 -20.53 14.53 0.83
CA LYS A 34 -19.30 14.17 1.57
C LYS A 34 -18.69 12.86 1.05
N LEU A 35 -19.51 11.85 0.80
CA LEU A 35 -19.07 10.57 0.26
C LEU A 35 -18.40 10.76 -1.11
N VAL A 36 -19.02 11.51 -2.01
CA VAL A 36 -18.47 11.79 -3.35
C VAL A 36 -17.10 12.49 -3.23
N VAL A 37 -16.98 13.50 -2.38
CA VAL A 37 -15.70 14.21 -2.15
C VAL A 37 -14.64 13.26 -1.61
N LEU A 38 -14.98 12.42 -0.62
CA LEU A 38 -14.09 11.41 -0.05
C LEU A 38 -13.64 10.40 -1.12
N THR A 39 -14.56 9.88 -1.92
CA THR A 39 -14.24 8.95 -3.02
C THR A 39 -13.31 9.59 -4.03
N SER A 40 -13.54 10.84 -4.42
CA SER A 40 -12.65 11.57 -5.33
C SER A 40 -11.27 11.79 -4.74
N LYS A 41 -11.16 12.10 -3.43
CA LYS A 41 -9.87 12.21 -2.74
C LYS A 41 -9.13 10.87 -2.70
N VAL A 42 -9.82 9.77 -2.39
CA VAL A 42 -9.22 8.42 -2.41
C VAL A 42 -8.71 8.08 -3.81
N GLN A 43 -9.51 8.34 -4.86
CA GLN A 43 -9.08 8.12 -6.24
C GLN A 43 -7.85 8.97 -6.59
N GLY A 44 -7.85 10.25 -6.21
CA GLY A 44 -6.70 11.14 -6.43
C GLY A 44 -5.45 10.64 -5.71
N LEU A 45 -5.58 10.21 -4.46
CA LEU A 45 -4.47 9.64 -3.70
C LEU A 45 -3.97 8.34 -4.33
N SER A 46 -4.86 7.47 -4.83
CA SER A 46 -4.47 6.19 -5.45
C SER A 46 -3.77 6.32 -6.79
N GLN A 47 -3.94 7.46 -7.48
CA GLN A 47 -3.31 7.74 -8.77
C GLN A 47 -1.90 8.34 -8.63
N GLN A 48 -1.50 8.70 -7.41
CA GLN A 48 -0.16 9.24 -7.16
C GLN A 48 0.84 8.10 -6.95
N ASP A 49 2.01 8.24 -7.57
CA ASP A 49 3.18 7.45 -7.24
C ASP A 49 3.81 8.01 -5.97
N TYR A 50 3.82 7.22 -4.90
CA TYR A 50 4.55 7.54 -3.67
C TYR A 50 5.88 6.79 -3.66
N PRO A 51 7.00 7.45 -4.02
CA PRO A 51 8.31 6.83 -3.88
C PRO A 51 8.58 6.59 -2.39
N ALA A 52 8.48 5.33 -1.97
CA ALA A 52 8.83 4.94 -0.61
C ALA A 52 10.36 4.92 -0.46
N SER A 53 10.88 5.79 0.40
CA SER A 53 12.31 5.83 0.76
C SER A 53 12.62 5.00 2.01
N ASN A 54 11.69 5.00 2.97
CA ASN A 54 11.83 4.33 4.26
C ASN A 54 10.66 3.37 4.47
N ILE A 55 10.96 2.13 4.84
CA ILE A 55 9.97 1.08 5.07
C ILE A 55 10.14 0.64 6.52
N PHE A 56 9.05 0.71 7.28
CA PHE A 56 8.99 0.18 8.64
C PHE A 56 8.28 -1.17 8.60
N VAL A 57 8.89 -2.17 9.21
CA VAL A 57 8.33 -3.54 9.30
C VAL A 57 8.26 -3.92 10.76
N THR A 58 7.10 -4.40 11.18
CA THR A 58 6.88 -4.92 12.53
C THR A 58 6.77 -6.43 12.49
N PHE A 59 7.33 -7.10 13.49
CA PHE A 59 7.22 -8.53 13.68
C PHE A 59 6.38 -8.84 14.91
N GLU A 60 5.66 -9.96 14.87
CA GLU A 60 4.91 -10.44 16.03
C GLU A 60 5.85 -10.94 17.13
N THR A 61 6.97 -11.55 16.75
CA THR A 61 7.97 -12.07 17.69
C THR A 61 9.35 -11.46 17.45
N GLU A 62 10.09 -11.29 18.54
CA GLU A 62 11.49 -10.87 18.48
C GLU A 62 12.38 -11.89 17.74
N ALA A 63 12.06 -13.18 17.88
CA ALA A 63 12.79 -14.25 17.20
C ALA A 63 12.71 -14.12 15.67
N ASP A 64 11.53 -13.76 15.14
CA ASP A 64 11.35 -13.54 13.71
C ASP A 64 12.03 -12.25 13.25
N GLN A 65 11.94 -11.18 14.04
CA GLN A 65 12.67 -9.94 13.78
C GLN A 65 14.17 -10.19 13.64
N ARG A 66 14.79 -10.86 14.61
CA ARG A 66 16.23 -11.17 14.58
C ARG A 66 16.60 -12.04 13.38
N ARG A 67 15.78 -13.06 13.08
CA ARG A 67 16.01 -13.93 11.91
C ARG A 67 16.01 -13.13 10.61
N VAL A 68 15.06 -12.22 10.44
CA VAL A 68 14.98 -11.38 9.23
C VAL A 68 16.11 -10.37 9.21
N LEU A 69 16.44 -9.75 10.34
CA LEU A 69 17.56 -8.83 10.44
C LEU A 69 18.87 -9.51 10.04
N GLU A 70 19.16 -10.71 10.56
CA GLU A 70 20.36 -11.49 10.20
C GLU A 70 20.38 -11.87 8.71
N ALA A 71 19.22 -12.20 8.14
CA ALA A 71 19.08 -12.64 6.76
C ALA A 71 19.23 -11.50 5.73
N LEU A 72 18.85 -10.28 6.13
CA LEU A 72 18.84 -9.09 5.26
C LEU A 72 19.97 -8.09 5.57
N SER A 73 20.64 -8.23 6.70
CA SER A 73 21.74 -7.34 7.10
C SER A 73 22.91 -7.44 6.12
N VAL A 74 23.24 -6.30 5.54
CA VAL A 74 24.41 -6.10 4.68
C VAL A 74 25.17 -4.87 5.17
N GLY A 75 26.45 -4.77 4.85
CA GLY A 75 27.24 -3.59 5.19
C GLY A 75 26.67 -2.34 4.50
N SER A 76 26.68 -1.20 5.19
CA SER A 76 26.18 0.08 4.66
C SER A 76 26.78 0.47 3.30
N LEU A 77 28.08 0.20 3.12
CA LEU A 77 28.78 0.44 1.86
C LEU A 77 28.32 -0.50 0.73
N GLN A 78 27.92 -1.73 1.05
CA GLN A 78 27.39 -2.70 0.08
C GLN A 78 25.98 -2.32 -0.35
N ALA A 79 25.13 -1.92 0.60
CA ALA A 79 23.78 -1.41 0.33
C ALA A 79 23.83 -0.13 -0.52
N SER A 80 24.69 0.84 -0.16
CA SER A 80 24.87 2.08 -0.90
C SER A 80 25.32 1.85 -2.35
N ARG A 81 26.19 0.86 -2.57
CA ARG A 81 26.66 0.45 -3.92
C ARG A 81 25.74 -0.56 -4.61
N GLN A 82 24.62 -0.95 -4.00
CA GLN A 82 23.68 -1.95 -4.52
C GLN A 82 24.36 -3.27 -4.93
N LYS A 83 25.35 -3.73 -4.16
CA LYS A 83 26.08 -4.97 -4.42
C LYS A 83 25.22 -6.19 -4.12
N LYS A 84 24.62 -6.78 -5.15
CA LYS A 84 23.71 -7.94 -5.02
C LYS A 84 24.41 -9.18 -4.46
N GLU A 85 25.71 -9.31 -4.68
CA GLU A 85 26.51 -10.44 -4.20
C GLU A 85 26.68 -10.45 -2.68
N ALA A 86 26.41 -9.32 -2.01
CA ALA A 86 26.42 -9.25 -0.55
C ALA A 86 25.22 -10.00 0.07
N VAL A 87 24.16 -10.24 -0.70
CA VAL A 87 22.97 -10.93 -0.23
C VAL A 87 23.10 -12.42 -0.54
N LYS A 88 23.08 -13.27 0.50
CA LYS A 88 23.30 -14.72 0.37
C LYS A 88 22.24 -15.42 -0.47
N ASN A 89 20.98 -14.94 -0.41
CA ASN A 89 19.86 -15.51 -1.13
C ASN A 89 19.23 -14.43 -2.04
N PRO A 90 19.19 -14.63 -3.37
CA PRO A 90 18.54 -13.69 -4.29
C PRO A 90 17.07 -13.38 -3.95
N ALA A 91 16.36 -14.29 -3.26
CA ALA A 91 14.99 -14.07 -2.81
C ALA A 91 14.87 -12.93 -1.77
N HIS A 92 15.97 -12.52 -1.15
CA HIS A 92 16.01 -11.45 -0.16
C HIS A 92 16.21 -10.06 -0.79
N LEU A 93 16.38 -9.98 -2.11
CA LEU A 93 16.44 -8.71 -2.82
C LEU A 93 15.05 -8.07 -2.88
N PHE A 94 14.96 -6.79 -2.53
CA PHE A 94 13.70 -6.06 -2.64
C PHE A 94 13.30 -5.91 -4.11
N ARG A 95 12.10 -6.39 -4.41
CA ARG A 95 11.59 -6.51 -5.80
C ARG A 95 12.53 -7.30 -6.72
N GLY A 96 13.35 -8.20 -6.18
CA GLY A 96 14.32 -8.99 -6.94
C GLY A 96 15.55 -8.21 -7.43
N GLU A 97 15.65 -6.91 -7.14
CA GLU A 97 16.69 -6.05 -7.74
C GLU A 97 17.47 -5.21 -6.75
N ARG A 98 16.90 -4.85 -5.61
CA ARG A 98 17.45 -3.83 -4.72
C ARG A 98 17.97 -4.43 -3.43
N VAL A 99 19.12 -3.94 -3.00
CA VAL A 99 19.68 -4.22 -1.68
C VAL A 99 19.19 -3.12 -0.74
N LEU A 100 18.52 -3.50 0.35
CA LEU A 100 18.05 -2.57 1.37
C LEU A 100 19.09 -2.42 2.47
N LEU A 101 19.22 -1.21 3.00
CA LEU A 101 19.89 -1.00 4.29
C LEU A 101 18.86 -1.28 5.38
N VAL A 102 19.05 -2.36 6.12
CA VAL A 102 18.16 -2.77 7.21
C VAL A 102 18.86 -2.50 8.52
N SER A 103 18.16 -1.85 9.45
CA SER A 103 18.60 -1.63 10.81
C SER A 103 17.40 -1.74 11.75
N GLU A 104 17.69 -2.08 13.00
CA GLU A 104 16.72 -1.90 14.08
C GLU A 104 16.56 -0.38 14.35
N PRO A 105 15.35 0.10 14.70
CA PRO A 105 15.18 1.47 15.16
C PRO A 105 15.93 1.71 16.48
N ASP A 106 16.40 2.94 16.68
CA ASP A 106 16.97 3.35 17.96
C ASP A 106 15.88 3.34 19.06
N GLU A 107 16.24 2.94 20.29
CA GLU A 107 15.38 2.99 21.48
C GLU A 107 15.08 4.42 21.95
#